data_AF-A0AAD2G4P6-F1
#
_entry.id   AF-A0AAD2G4P6-F1
#
_cell.length_a   1.000
_cell.length_b   1.000
_cell.length_c   1.000
_cell.angle_alpha   90.00
_cell.angle_beta   90.00
_cell.angle_gamma   90.00
#
_symmetry.space_group_name_H-M   'P 1'
#
loop_
_entity.id
_entity.type
_entity.pdbx_description
1 polymer ?
#
loop_
_entity_poly.entity_id
_entity_poly.type
_entity_poly.pdbx_seq_one_letter_code
_entity_poly.pdbx_strand_id
1 'polypeptide(L)'
;MSKNTKADIEKQMATPNKKPKNINTDVSPAKTAPLTPTSPHHITIDVDQRPRSAGVFAVAAGIKGKILVVGGLALIGALAYFGLQWFESTELEAQIKRLEGEVNRLHTENNRYEVLNKELNITVDELKDIGVQINDTANELEETNQALGFEVAELEAQNQIFAGQNERLSKTTSDLNLISGFINETADAVNDTFDQIMALIEQQIVQNSVVLMNTLQNTFRDIKDGWNCDYRGVFVGRAYAVNSMAAIPSTEFDGMMDYVSERVLDELCLDRTDFTMFLGLPEYRPLNTNRLNAAVTIYTERAIDWYFPEDNETGLTQDDWFAADFKCKNLNATQRYRY
;
A
#
# COMPACT_ATOMS: atom_id res chain seq x y z
N MET A 1 25.52 30.24 -23.96
CA MET A 1 25.02 28.89 -24.31
C MET A 1 24.81 28.16 -22.99
N SER A 2 23.65 27.72 -22.52
CA SER A 2 22.26 27.69 -23.00
C SER A 2 21.37 28.14 -21.83
N LYS A 3 20.40 29.03 -22.08
CA LYS A 3 19.37 29.40 -21.10
C LYS A 3 18.20 28.43 -21.28
N ASN A 4 18.07 27.46 -20.39
CA ASN A 4 16.83 26.69 -20.30
C ASN A 4 15.89 27.36 -19.29
N THR A 5 14.84 27.91 -19.86
CA THR A 5 13.82 28.74 -19.23
C THR A 5 12.87 27.87 -18.42
N LYS A 6 12.47 28.37 -17.26
CA LYS A 6 11.54 27.80 -16.26
C LYS A 6 10.13 27.46 -16.77
N ALA A 7 9.88 27.57 -18.08
CA ALA A 7 8.57 27.40 -18.71
C ALA A 7 8.30 25.96 -19.20
N ASP A 8 9.31 25.08 -19.27
CA ASP A 8 9.14 23.71 -19.77
C ASP A 8 8.78 22.68 -18.68
N ILE A 9 8.86 23.05 -17.39
CA ILE A 9 8.50 22.15 -16.28
C ILE A 9 7.00 22.21 -15.96
N GLU A 10 6.30 23.30 -16.33
CA GLU A 10 4.89 23.49 -16.00
C GLU A 10 3.91 22.83 -16.98
N LYS A 11 4.40 22.23 -18.08
CA LYS A 11 3.57 21.57 -19.10
C LYS A 11 3.42 20.05 -18.94
N GLN A 12 4.06 19.42 -17.95
CA GLN A 12 3.99 17.96 -17.76
C GLN A 12 3.10 17.50 -16.59
N MET A 13 2.41 18.39 -15.88
CA MET A 13 1.52 18.03 -14.76
C MET A 13 0.02 18.21 -15.04
N ALA A 14 -0.41 18.17 -16.30
CA ALA A 14 -1.83 18.16 -16.65
C ALA A 14 -2.30 16.73 -16.99
N THR A 15 -2.37 15.86 -15.98
CA THR A 15 -3.12 14.60 -16.07
C THR A 15 -4.61 14.89 -15.85
N PRO A 16 -5.52 14.35 -16.68
CA PRO A 16 -6.94 14.60 -16.53
C PRO A 16 -7.47 13.83 -15.31
N ASN A 17 -7.99 14.60 -14.36
CA ASN A 17 -8.69 14.12 -13.18
C ASN A 17 -9.98 13.38 -13.60
N LYS A 18 -9.84 12.09 -13.94
CA LYS A 18 -11.00 11.19 -14.11
C LYS A 18 -11.53 10.88 -12.72
N LYS A 19 -12.61 11.59 -12.38
CA LYS A 19 -13.55 11.24 -11.30
C LYS A 19 -13.70 9.71 -11.23
N PRO A 20 -13.41 9.07 -10.08
CA PRO A 20 -13.75 7.66 -9.91
C PRO A 20 -15.27 7.54 -10.04
N LYS A 21 -15.70 6.74 -11.02
CA LYS A 21 -17.08 6.28 -11.11
C LYS A 21 -17.33 5.52 -9.81
N ASN A 22 -18.19 6.09 -8.97
CA ASN A 22 -18.68 5.45 -7.77
C ASN A 22 -19.46 4.20 -8.21
N ILE A 23 -18.77 3.06 -8.27
CA ILE A 23 -19.40 1.76 -8.43
C ILE A 23 -19.95 1.45 -7.05
N ASN A 24 -21.20 1.83 -6.86
CA ASN A 24 -22.02 1.39 -5.75
C ASN A 24 -22.26 -0.12 -5.94
N THR A 25 -21.29 -0.95 -5.56
CA THR A 25 -21.52 -2.36 -5.29
C THR A 25 -22.25 -2.44 -3.96
N ASP A 26 -23.55 -2.19 -4.02
CA ASP A 26 -24.52 -2.71 -3.07
C ASP A 26 -24.48 -4.25 -3.20
N VAL A 27 -23.42 -4.86 -2.66
CA VAL A 27 -23.45 -6.29 -2.36
C VAL A 27 -24.30 -6.40 -1.12
N SER A 28 -25.61 -6.51 -1.38
CA SER A 28 -26.60 -6.98 -0.44
C SER A 28 -25.98 -8.15 0.33
N PRO A 29 -25.96 -8.13 1.67
CA PRO A 29 -25.52 -9.29 2.42
C PRO A 29 -26.46 -10.42 2.03
N ALA A 30 -25.93 -11.43 1.32
CA ALA A 30 -26.64 -12.67 1.13
C ALA A 30 -26.90 -13.18 2.55
N LYS A 31 -28.16 -13.02 2.97
CA LYS A 31 -28.71 -13.55 4.20
C LYS A 31 -28.51 -15.05 4.12
N THR A 32 -27.40 -15.53 4.66
CA THR A 32 -27.15 -16.94 4.91
C THR A 32 -28.25 -17.39 5.84
N ALA A 33 -29.29 -17.99 5.25
CA ALA A 33 -30.22 -18.79 6.00
C ALA A 33 -29.37 -19.83 6.76
N PRO A 34 -29.61 -20.03 8.07
CA PRO A 34 -28.94 -21.10 8.78
C PRO A 34 -29.33 -22.39 8.05
N LEU A 35 -28.34 -23.02 7.41
CA LEU A 35 -28.48 -24.40 6.98
C LEU A 35 -28.66 -25.18 8.27
N THR A 36 -29.93 -25.47 8.54
CA THR A 36 -30.35 -26.43 9.54
C THR A 36 -29.58 -27.69 9.21
N PRO A 37 -28.91 -28.32 10.19
CA PRO A 37 -28.25 -29.59 9.97
C PRO A 37 -29.35 -30.60 9.63
N THR A 38 -29.56 -30.85 8.34
CA THR A 38 -30.32 -32.01 7.89
C THR A 38 -29.54 -33.20 8.41
N SER A 39 -30.11 -33.82 9.44
CA SER A 39 -29.62 -35.04 10.06
C SER A 39 -29.14 -36.03 9.00
N PRO A 40 -28.10 -36.81 9.29
CA PRO A 40 -27.67 -37.87 8.39
C PRO A 40 -28.89 -38.72 8.07
N HIS A 41 -29.21 -38.87 6.79
CA HIS A 41 -30.14 -39.89 6.35
C HIS A 41 -29.48 -41.23 6.67
N HIS A 42 -29.70 -41.69 7.90
CA HIS A 42 -29.46 -43.05 8.31
C HIS A 42 -30.45 -43.89 7.52
N ILE A 43 -30.03 -44.39 6.37
CA ILE A 43 -30.73 -45.49 5.71
C ILE A 43 -30.42 -46.71 6.56
N THR A 44 -31.16 -46.87 7.66
CA THR A 44 -31.35 -48.18 8.27
C THR A 44 -32.17 -48.96 7.26
N ILE A 45 -31.55 -49.88 6.55
CA ILE A 45 -32.27 -51.02 6.00
C ILE A 45 -32.68 -51.84 7.22
N ASP A 46 -33.85 -51.52 7.77
CA ASP A 46 -34.51 -52.37 8.75
C ASP A 46 -34.96 -53.61 7.98
N VAL A 47 -34.12 -54.65 8.01
CA VAL A 47 -34.56 -56.00 7.64
C VAL A 47 -35.53 -56.40 8.74
N ASP A 48 -36.79 -56.02 8.54
CA ASP A 48 -37.91 -56.33 9.41
C ASP A 48 -38.07 -57.86 9.44
N GLN A 49 -37.28 -58.50 10.30
CA GLN A 49 -37.49 -59.86 10.71
C GLN A 49 -38.70 -59.85 11.64
N ARG A 50 -39.89 -60.15 11.09
CA ARG A 50 -40.94 -60.98 11.71
C ARG A 50 -42.24 -61.00 10.88
N PRO A 51 -43.16 -61.95 11.11
CA PRO A 51 -43.02 -63.21 11.83
C PRO A 51 -43.35 -64.40 10.94
N ARG A 52 -42.80 -65.57 11.29
CA ARG A 52 -43.41 -66.85 10.94
C ARG A 52 -44.81 -66.90 11.55
N SER A 53 -45.84 -66.52 10.79
CA SER A 53 -47.23 -66.84 11.14
C SER A 53 -47.60 -68.17 10.52
N ALA A 54 -47.81 -69.14 11.40
CA ALA A 54 -48.51 -70.39 11.13
C ALA A 54 -49.88 -70.12 10.50
N GLY A 55 -50.25 -70.97 9.53
CA GLY A 55 -51.48 -70.85 8.77
C GLY A 55 -51.80 -72.07 7.90
N VAL A 56 -51.86 -73.23 8.54
CA VAL A 56 -52.86 -74.30 8.33
C VAL A 56 -53.18 -74.72 6.87
N PHE A 57 -52.65 -75.88 6.46
CA PHE A 57 -53.52 -76.96 6.01
C PHE A 57 -53.12 -78.26 6.72
N ALA A 58 -53.98 -78.65 7.65
CA ALA A 58 -54.06 -79.97 8.22
C ALA A 58 -54.88 -80.87 7.30
N VAL A 59 -54.34 -82.05 6.94
CA VAL A 59 -55.04 -83.35 6.91
C VAL A 59 -53.92 -84.39 7.10
N ALA A 60 -53.62 -84.89 8.30
CA ALA A 60 -54.38 -85.88 9.04
C ALA A 60 -54.60 -87.19 8.27
N ALA A 61 -53.65 -88.13 8.38
CA ALA A 61 -53.96 -89.53 8.67
C ALA A 61 -52.66 -90.31 8.94
N GLY A 62 -52.35 -90.50 10.22
CA GLY A 62 -51.51 -91.61 10.64
C GLY A 62 -52.38 -92.86 10.78
N ILE A 63 -51.89 -93.99 10.24
CA ILE A 63 -52.18 -95.35 10.70
C ILE A 63 -50.84 -96.09 10.53
N LYS A 64 -50.01 -96.16 11.56
CA LYS A 64 -49.90 -97.30 12.51
C LYS A 64 -49.85 -98.67 11.85
N GLY A 65 -48.83 -99.45 12.22
CA GLY A 65 -49.02 -100.88 12.41
C GLY A 65 -48.00 -101.76 11.72
N LYS A 66 -47.06 -102.27 12.52
CA LYS A 66 -46.44 -103.56 12.29
C LYS A 66 -47.55 -104.62 12.19
N ILE A 67 -47.61 -105.37 11.08
CA ILE A 67 -48.08 -106.76 11.08
C ILE A 67 -47.12 -107.59 10.21
N LEU A 68 -46.65 -108.64 10.84
CA LEU A 68 -45.75 -109.70 10.44
C LEU A 68 -46.66 -110.88 10.07
N VAL A 69 -46.72 -111.33 8.81
CA VAL A 69 -47.19 -112.65 8.35
C VAL A 69 -46.60 -112.84 6.94
N VAL A 70 -45.48 -113.56 6.78
CA VAL A 70 -45.41 -115.02 6.54
C VAL A 70 -45.97 -115.43 5.19
N GLY A 71 -45.07 -115.91 4.35
CA GLY A 71 -45.27 -117.13 3.57
C GLY A 71 -46.00 -116.99 2.24
N GLY A 72 -45.29 -117.32 1.16
CA GLY A 72 -45.95 -117.93 0.01
C GLY A 72 -45.33 -117.61 -1.34
N LEU A 73 -44.62 -118.61 -1.87
CA LEU A 73 -44.68 -118.98 -3.28
C LEU A 73 -43.73 -118.26 -4.25
N ALA A 74 -42.43 -118.45 -3.99
CA ALA A 74 -41.48 -118.84 -5.04
C ALA A 74 -41.70 -120.32 -5.48
N LEU A 75 -42.96 -120.69 -5.70
CA LEU A 75 -43.45 -121.98 -6.17
C LEU A 75 -44.74 -121.71 -6.95
N ILE A 76 -44.62 -121.19 -8.17
CA ILE A 76 -45.53 -121.40 -9.32
C ILE A 76 -44.70 -121.07 -10.59
N GLY A 77 -43.54 -121.73 -10.70
CA GLY A 77 -42.87 -121.99 -11.98
C GLY A 77 -43.35 -123.32 -12.59
N ALA A 78 -44.58 -123.74 -12.27
CA ALA A 78 -45.18 -125.00 -12.69
C ALA A 78 -46.66 -124.87 -13.13
N LEU A 79 -47.19 -123.65 -13.29
CA LEU A 79 -48.54 -123.40 -13.85
C LEU A 79 -48.54 -122.31 -14.95
N ALA A 80 -47.42 -122.16 -15.68
CA ALA A 80 -47.38 -121.43 -16.95
C ALA A 80 -47.33 -122.37 -18.18
N TYR A 81 -47.63 -123.66 -18.00
CA TYR A 81 -47.68 -124.67 -19.07
C TYR A 81 -49.13 -125.09 -19.46
N PHE A 82 -50.18 -124.53 -18.85
CA PHE A 82 -51.57 -124.95 -19.12
C PHE A 82 -52.65 -123.86 -19.17
N GLY A 83 -52.26 -122.58 -19.22
CA GLY A 83 -53.19 -121.43 -19.31
C GLY A 83 -53.03 -120.59 -20.58
N LEU A 84 -52.46 -121.16 -21.65
CA LEU A 84 -52.54 -120.60 -23.00
C LEU A 84 -53.90 -121.01 -23.60
N GLN A 85 -54.59 -120.01 -24.15
CA GLN A 85 -55.92 -120.04 -24.77
C GLN A 85 -57.06 -119.81 -23.77
N TRP A 86 -57.92 -118.83 -24.09
CA TRP A 86 -59.34 -118.74 -23.69
C TRP A 86 -59.88 -117.65 -22.76
N PHE A 87 -59.20 -116.54 -22.50
CA PHE A 87 -59.93 -115.28 -22.18
C PHE A 87 -59.29 -114.06 -22.84
N GLU A 88 -59.89 -113.67 -23.96
CA GLU A 88 -60.22 -112.30 -24.37
C GLU A 88 -59.36 -111.18 -23.75
N SER A 89 -58.14 -111.10 -24.29
CA SER A 89 -57.05 -110.15 -24.06
C SER A 89 -57.31 -108.77 -24.70
N THR A 90 -58.55 -108.27 -24.74
CA THR A 90 -58.83 -106.95 -25.36
C THR A 90 -58.87 -105.82 -24.34
N GLU A 91 -59.38 -106.08 -23.14
CA GLU A 91 -59.51 -105.05 -22.10
C GLU A 91 -58.19 -104.78 -21.37
N LEU A 92 -57.37 -105.82 -21.16
CA LEU A 92 -56.01 -105.67 -20.63
C LEU A 92 -55.11 -104.93 -21.63
N GLU A 93 -55.25 -105.20 -22.93
CA GLU A 93 -54.58 -104.44 -23.99
C GLU A 93 -55.01 -102.96 -24.02
N ALA A 94 -56.30 -102.68 -23.79
CA ALA A 94 -56.80 -101.30 -23.71
C ALA A 94 -56.26 -100.56 -22.48
N GLN A 95 -56.15 -101.23 -21.33
CA GLN A 95 -55.54 -100.67 -20.13
C GLN A 95 -54.03 -100.45 -20.29
N ILE A 96 -53.32 -101.40 -20.93
CA ILE A 96 -51.90 -101.27 -21.26
C ILE A 96 -51.68 -100.07 -22.19
N LYS A 97 -52.47 -99.92 -23.26
CA LYS A 97 -52.38 -98.76 -24.18
C LYS A 97 -52.69 -97.43 -23.50
N ARG A 98 -53.67 -97.39 -22.58
CA ARG A 98 -54.00 -96.18 -21.83
C ARG A 98 -52.88 -95.82 -20.85
N LEU A 99 -52.32 -96.80 -20.16
CA LEU A 99 -51.22 -96.61 -19.24
C LEU A 99 -49.93 -96.20 -19.99
N GLU A 100 -49.66 -96.81 -21.15
CA GLU A 100 -48.57 -96.41 -22.03
C GLU A 100 -48.72 -94.96 -22.52
N GLY A 101 -49.95 -94.56 -22.88
CA GLY A 101 -50.26 -93.17 -23.20
C GLY A 101 -50.03 -92.22 -22.02
N GLU A 102 -50.40 -92.62 -20.81
CA GLU A 102 -50.20 -91.83 -19.61
C GLU A 102 -48.73 -91.75 -19.19
N VAL A 103 -47.97 -92.85 -19.33
CA VAL A 103 -46.52 -92.90 -19.11
C VAL A 103 -45.79 -92.03 -20.14
N ASN A 104 -46.17 -92.08 -21.42
CA ASN A 104 -45.60 -91.23 -22.46
C ASN A 104 -45.91 -89.75 -22.22
N ARG A 105 -47.13 -89.44 -21.75
CA ARG A 105 -47.50 -88.08 -21.31
C ARG A 105 -46.64 -87.62 -20.13
N LEU A 106 -46.52 -88.46 -19.09
CA LEU A 106 -45.71 -88.16 -17.91
C LEU A 106 -44.23 -87.98 -18.29
N HIS A 107 -43.71 -88.80 -19.19
CA HIS A 107 -42.34 -88.68 -19.68
C HIS A 107 -42.13 -87.36 -20.44
N THR A 108 -43.07 -86.98 -21.29
CA THR A 108 -43.05 -85.69 -22.00
C THR A 108 -43.11 -84.52 -21.03
N GLU A 109 -43.97 -84.60 -20.01
CA GLU A 109 -44.09 -83.57 -18.99
C GLU A 109 -42.83 -83.46 -18.13
N ASN A 110 -42.21 -84.60 -17.79
CA ASN A 110 -40.96 -84.64 -17.06
C ASN A 110 -39.80 -84.05 -17.87
N ASN A 111 -39.71 -84.33 -19.17
CA ASN A 111 -38.73 -83.70 -20.06
C ASN A 111 -38.96 -82.18 -20.15
N ARG A 112 -40.22 -81.72 -20.16
CA ARG A 112 -40.54 -80.29 -20.10
C ARG A 112 -40.09 -79.67 -18.78
N TYR A 113 -40.31 -80.34 -17.64
CA TYR A 113 -39.83 -79.87 -16.35
C TYR A 113 -38.31 -79.86 -16.26
N GLU A 114 -37.61 -80.80 -16.89
CA GLU A 114 -36.15 -80.79 -16.97
C GLU A 114 -35.64 -79.56 -17.74
N VAL A 115 -36.25 -79.24 -18.88
CA VAL A 115 -35.92 -78.04 -19.67
C VAL A 115 -36.19 -76.77 -18.86
N LEU A 116 -37.36 -76.67 -18.23
CA LEU A 116 -37.72 -75.51 -17.42
C LEU A 116 -36.77 -75.33 -16.22
N ASN A 117 -36.36 -76.43 -15.58
CA ASN A 117 -35.38 -76.37 -14.49
C ASN A 117 -34.00 -75.91 -14.97
N LYS A 118 -33.58 -76.30 -16.19
CA LYS A 118 -32.34 -75.80 -16.79
C LYS A 118 -32.43 -74.30 -17.07
N GLU A 119 -33.53 -73.83 -17.65
CA GLU A 119 -33.76 -72.41 -17.95
C GLU A 119 -33.83 -71.57 -16.66
N LEU A 120 -34.50 -72.09 -15.63
CA LEU A 120 -34.53 -71.46 -14.32
C LEU A 120 -33.13 -71.38 -13.70
N ASN A 121 -32.33 -72.45 -13.80
CA ASN A 121 -30.96 -72.43 -13.27
C ASN A 121 -30.08 -71.39 -14.00
N ILE A 122 -30.22 -71.27 -15.32
CA ILE A 122 -29.54 -70.22 -16.11
C ILE A 122 -29.96 -68.83 -15.64
N THR A 123 -31.27 -68.61 -15.48
CA THR A 123 -31.80 -67.31 -15.01
C THR A 123 -31.30 -66.98 -13.60
N VAL A 124 -31.18 -67.97 -12.72
CA VAL A 124 -30.63 -67.80 -11.36
C VAL A 124 -29.15 -67.43 -11.41
N ASP A 125 -28.36 -68.07 -12.28
CA ASP A 125 -26.94 -67.73 -12.46
C ASP A 125 -26.77 -66.32 -13.02
N GLU A 126 -27.59 -65.90 -14.00
CA GLU A 126 -27.58 -64.53 -14.54
C GLU A 126 -27.95 -63.49 -13.47
N LEU A 127 -28.98 -63.75 -12.66
CA LEU A 127 -29.36 -62.86 -11.55
C LEU A 127 -28.27 -62.77 -10.48
N LYS A 128 -27.55 -63.86 -10.22
CA LYS A 128 -26.40 -63.86 -9.32
C LYS A 128 -25.27 -62.99 -9.85
N ASP A 129 -24.95 -63.09 -11.13
CA ASP A 129 -23.92 -62.28 -11.77
C ASP A 129 -24.29 -60.79 -11.78
N ILE A 130 -25.55 -60.45 -12.06
CA ILE A 130 -26.07 -59.08 -11.93
C ILE A 130 -25.94 -58.59 -10.48
N GLY A 131 -26.24 -59.45 -9.50
CA GLY A 131 -26.08 -59.13 -8.08
C GLY A 131 -24.64 -58.79 -7.70
N VAL A 132 -23.66 -59.52 -8.25
CA VAL A 132 -22.23 -59.20 -8.06
C VAL A 132 -21.88 -57.86 -8.71
N GLN A 133 -22.31 -57.60 -9.95
CA GLN A 133 -22.04 -56.32 -10.63
C GLN A 133 -22.64 -55.11 -9.91
N ILE A 134 -23.87 -55.24 -9.38
CA ILE A 134 -24.50 -54.18 -8.59
C ILE A 134 -23.70 -53.92 -7.31
N ASN A 135 -23.22 -54.98 -6.65
CA ASN A 135 -22.39 -54.83 -5.45
C ASN A 135 -21.04 -54.15 -5.76
N ASP A 136 -20.41 -54.51 -6.87
CA ASP A 136 -19.13 -53.91 -7.30
C ASP A 136 -19.31 -52.42 -7.63
N THR A 137 -20.34 -52.07 -8.42
CA THR A 137 -20.66 -50.67 -8.74
C THR A 137 -21.08 -49.85 -7.51
N ALA A 138 -21.74 -50.45 -6.53
CA ALA A 138 -22.05 -49.80 -5.26
C ALA A 138 -20.78 -49.48 -4.47
N ASN A 139 -19.81 -50.40 -4.43
CA ASN A 139 -18.52 -50.17 -3.77
C ASN A 139 -17.70 -49.08 -4.48
N GLU A 140 -17.64 -49.08 -5.82
CA GLU A 140 -16.95 -48.03 -6.60
C GLU A 140 -17.56 -46.64 -6.34
N LEU A 141 -18.90 -46.58 -6.24
CA LEU A 141 -19.60 -45.34 -5.93
C LEU A 141 -19.33 -44.88 -4.48
N GLU A 142 -19.24 -45.81 -3.53
CA GLU A 142 -18.87 -45.50 -2.15
C GLU A 142 -17.44 -44.94 -2.07
N GLU A 143 -16.46 -45.58 -2.72
CA GLU A 143 -15.08 -45.10 -2.78
C GLU A 143 -14.99 -43.71 -3.42
N THR A 144 -15.71 -43.48 -4.51
CA THR A 144 -15.74 -42.17 -5.20
C THR A 144 -16.37 -41.10 -4.31
N ASN A 145 -17.45 -41.41 -3.58
CA ASN A 145 -18.08 -40.49 -2.64
C ASN A 145 -17.16 -40.15 -1.46
N GLN A 146 -16.39 -41.12 -0.95
CA GLN A 146 -15.39 -40.87 0.08
C GLN A 146 -14.26 -39.97 -0.44
N ALA A 147 -13.73 -40.24 -1.64
CA ALA A 147 -12.71 -39.41 -2.27
C ALA A 147 -13.17 -37.97 -2.48
N LEU A 148 -14.40 -37.78 -2.97
CA LEU A 148 -14.99 -36.46 -3.14
C LEU A 148 -15.20 -35.75 -1.78
N GLY A 149 -15.58 -36.49 -0.74
CA GLY A 149 -15.67 -35.97 0.62
C GLY A 149 -14.35 -35.42 1.15
N PHE A 150 -13.23 -36.11 0.88
CA PHE A 150 -11.90 -35.62 1.23
C PHE A 150 -11.51 -34.36 0.46
N GLU A 151 -11.78 -34.32 -0.85
CA GLU A 151 -11.47 -33.15 -1.68
C GLU A 151 -12.28 -31.91 -1.26
N VAL A 152 -13.57 -32.08 -0.92
CA VAL A 152 -14.40 -30.98 -0.39
C VAL A 152 -13.82 -30.46 0.93
N ALA A 153 -13.45 -31.35 1.86
CA ALA A 153 -12.86 -30.95 3.13
C ALA A 153 -11.52 -30.20 2.95
N GLU A 154 -10.69 -30.62 1.98
CA GLU A 154 -9.44 -29.94 1.65
C GLU A 154 -9.70 -28.53 1.09
N LEU A 155 -10.64 -28.41 0.15
CA LEU A 155 -11.02 -27.11 -0.44
C LEU A 155 -11.61 -26.16 0.61
N GLU A 156 -12.41 -26.67 1.55
CA GLU A 156 -12.91 -25.89 2.68
C GLU A 156 -11.77 -25.37 3.57
N ALA A 157 -10.79 -26.22 3.89
CA ALA A 157 -9.62 -25.81 4.67
C ALA A 157 -8.78 -24.75 3.94
N GLN A 158 -8.56 -24.89 2.64
CA GLN A 158 -7.86 -23.89 1.82
C GLN A 158 -8.62 -22.56 1.77
N ASN A 159 -9.94 -22.58 1.63
CA ASN A 159 -10.77 -21.38 1.65
C ASN A 159 -10.69 -20.64 3.01
N GLN A 160 -10.65 -21.37 4.12
CA GLN A 160 -10.45 -20.75 5.45
C GLN A 160 -9.07 -20.09 5.55
N ILE A 161 -8.02 -20.73 5.01
CA ILE A 161 -6.68 -20.14 4.97
C ILE A 161 -6.68 -18.85 4.13
N PHE A 162 -7.29 -18.85 2.96
CA PHE A 162 -7.39 -17.65 2.11
C PHE A 162 -8.20 -16.54 2.78
N ALA A 163 -9.29 -16.86 3.49
CA ALA A 163 -10.05 -15.88 4.26
C ALA A 163 -9.18 -15.21 5.34
N GLY A 164 -8.39 -15.99 6.09
CA GLY A 164 -7.47 -15.45 7.09
C GLY A 164 -6.35 -14.60 6.49
N GLN A 165 -5.83 -14.97 5.32
CA GLN A 165 -4.84 -14.16 4.60
C GLN A 165 -5.44 -12.82 4.12
N ASN A 166 -6.67 -12.83 3.61
CA ASN A 166 -7.36 -11.62 3.20
C ASN A 166 -7.63 -10.67 4.36
N GLU A 167 -8.03 -11.19 5.53
CA GLU A 167 -8.20 -10.39 6.74
C GLU A 167 -6.89 -9.73 7.17
N ARG A 168 -5.79 -10.51 7.18
CA ARG A 168 -4.46 -9.98 7.50
C ARG A 168 -4.01 -8.90 6.51
N LEU A 169 -4.21 -9.10 5.21
CA LEU A 169 -3.88 -8.11 4.17
C LEU A 169 -4.71 -6.83 4.31
N SER A 170 -6.00 -6.97 4.63
CA SER A 170 -6.89 -5.85 4.91
C SER A 170 -6.40 -5.02 6.10
N LYS A 171 -6.02 -5.70 7.19
CA LYS A 171 -5.44 -5.04 8.37
C LYS A 171 -4.13 -4.32 8.05
N THR A 172 -3.20 -4.99 7.35
CA THR A 172 -1.93 -4.36 6.93
C THR A 172 -2.18 -3.14 6.03
N THR A 173 -3.16 -3.20 5.13
CA THR A 173 -3.53 -2.05 4.29
C THR A 173 -4.07 -0.89 5.12
N SER A 174 -4.91 -1.18 6.13
CA SER A 174 -5.39 -0.18 7.08
C SER A 174 -4.25 0.48 7.87
N ASP A 175 -3.30 -0.32 8.37
CA ASP A 175 -2.14 0.17 9.13
C ASP A 175 -1.24 1.05 8.24
N LEU A 176 -1.00 0.66 6.98
CA LEU A 176 -0.24 1.45 6.02
C LEU A 176 -0.92 2.79 5.71
N ASN A 177 -2.24 2.82 5.58
CA ASN A 177 -2.97 4.07 5.38
C ASN A 177 -2.86 5.00 6.58
N LEU A 178 -2.90 4.47 7.81
CA LEU A 178 -2.70 5.26 9.04
C LEU A 178 -1.28 5.83 9.10
N ILE A 179 -0.27 5.02 8.81
CA ILE A 179 1.13 5.47 8.77
C ILE A 179 1.32 6.54 7.68
N SER A 180 0.74 6.34 6.49
CA SER A 180 0.81 7.32 5.41
C SER A 180 0.16 8.64 5.80
N GLY A 181 -0.97 8.62 6.51
CA GLY A 181 -1.62 9.82 7.03
C GLY A 181 -0.72 10.57 8.01
N PHE A 182 -0.16 9.87 8.99
CA PHE A 182 0.79 10.45 9.95
C PHE A 182 2.02 11.06 9.28
N ILE A 183 2.60 10.39 8.27
CA ILE A 183 3.74 10.91 7.51
C ILE A 183 3.36 12.19 6.77
N ASN A 184 2.17 12.25 6.17
CA ASN A 184 1.72 13.46 5.46
C ASN A 184 1.52 14.63 6.42
N GLU A 185 0.85 14.42 7.56
CA GLU A 185 0.67 15.44 8.59
C GLU A 185 2.01 15.93 9.16
N THR A 186 2.96 15.01 9.38
CA THR A 186 4.30 15.36 9.85
C THR A 186 5.07 16.16 8.81
N ALA A 187 4.96 15.81 7.52
CA ALA A 187 5.61 16.55 6.44
C ALA A 187 5.06 17.98 6.31
N ASP A 188 3.74 18.16 6.42
CA ASP A 188 3.10 19.47 6.42
C ASP A 188 3.58 20.32 7.61
N ALA A 189 3.59 19.74 8.82
CA ALA A 189 4.09 20.43 10.01
C ALA A 189 5.58 20.83 9.88
N VAL A 190 6.43 19.97 9.30
CA VAL A 190 7.84 20.30 9.04
C VAL A 190 7.97 21.46 8.06
N ASN A 191 7.20 21.47 6.97
CA ASN A 191 7.20 22.59 6.02
C ASN A 191 6.79 23.91 6.69
N ASP A 192 5.73 23.90 7.50
CA ASP A 192 5.28 25.08 8.25
C ASP A 192 6.37 25.60 9.21
N THR A 193 7.08 24.69 9.89
CA THR A 193 8.21 25.10 10.75
C THR A 193 9.37 25.69 9.97
N PHE A 194 9.65 25.16 8.77
CA PHE A 194 10.70 25.68 7.90
C PHE A 194 10.38 27.09 7.40
N ASP A 195 9.13 27.33 6.98
CA ASP A 195 8.67 28.65 6.55
C ASP A 195 8.74 29.67 7.69
N GLN A 196 8.37 29.28 8.91
CA GLN A 196 8.50 30.14 10.10
C GLN A 196 9.97 30.48 10.42
N ILE A 197 10.89 29.51 10.30
CA ILE A 197 12.32 29.75 10.50
C ILE A 197 12.88 30.69 9.44
N MET A 198 12.51 30.48 8.16
CA MET A 198 12.95 31.35 7.07
C MET A 198 12.46 32.79 7.25
N ALA A 199 11.19 32.97 7.64
CA ALA A 199 10.64 34.29 7.96
C ALA A 199 11.38 34.95 9.13
N LEU A 200 11.73 34.20 10.18
CA LEU A 200 12.50 34.71 11.30
C LEU A 200 13.91 35.14 10.90
N ILE A 201 14.59 34.35 10.06
CA ILE A 201 15.94 34.67 9.56
C ILE A 201 15.89 35.92 8.69
N GLU A 202 14.93 36.03 7.78
CA GLU A 202 14.74 37.22 6.95
C GLU A 202 14.51 38.47 7.82
N GLN A 203 13.61 38.37 8.80
CA GLN A 203 13.36 39.44 9.75
C GLN A 203 14.62 39.82 10.53
N GLN A 204 15.40 38.85 11.00
CA GLN A 204 16.62 39.09 11.76
C GLN A 204 17.72 39.73 10.89
N ILE A 205 17.85 39.34 9.62
CA ILE A 205 18.79 39.98 8.68
C ILE A 205 18.40 41.44 8.47
N VAL A 206 17.12 41.72 8.21
CA VAL A 206 16.63 43.09 8.02
C VAL A 206 16.87 43.92 9.29
N GLN A 207 16.49 43.42 10.47
CA GLN A 207 16.69 44.13 11.73
C GLN A 207 18.18 44.39 12.02
N ASN A 208 19.04 43.38 11.85
CA ASN A 208 20.49 43.54 12.05
C ASN A 208 21.09 44.55 11.07
N SER A 209 20.65 44.54 9.81
CA SER A 209 21.15 45.47 8.79
C SER A 209 20.79 46.92 9.10
N VAL A 210 19.58 47.18 9.63
CA VAL A 210 19.16 48.51 10.08
C VAL A 210 19.99 48.97 11.28
N VAL A 211 20.25 48.08 12.25
CA VAL A 211 21.10 48.41 13.40
C VAL A 211 22.51 48.74 12.96
N LEU A 212 23.11 47.92 12.08
CA LEU A 212 24.45 48.18 11.53
C LEU A 212 24.51 49.51 10.78
N MET A 213 23.49 49.81 9.97
CA MET A 213 23.41 51.07 9.25
C MET A 213 23.38 52.27 10.21
N ASN A 214 22.51 52.23 11.21
CA ASN A 214 22.40 53.29 12.21
C ASN A 214 23.69 53.45 13.03
N THR A 215 24.34 52.34 13.41
CA THR A 215 25.63 52.38 14.10
C THR A 215 26.70 53.00 13.22
N LEU A 216 26.76 52.66 11.94
CA LEU A 216 27.71 53.22 10.98
C LEU A 216 27.48 54.72 10.76
N GLN A 217 26.23 55.13 10.54
CA GLN A 217 25.86 56.55 10.40
C GLN A 217 26.24 57.36 11.64
N ASN A 218 25.96 56.84 12.83
CA ASN A 218 26.34 57.51 14.08
C ASN A 218 27.86 57.60 14.22
N THR A 219 28.60 56.53 13.87
CA THR A 219 30.07 56.56 13.87
C THR A 219 30.60 57.65 12.94
N PHE A 220 30.00 57.82 11.76
CA PHE A 220 30.40 58.84 10.80
C PHE A 220 30.14 60.26 11.34
N ARG A 221 28.99 60.47 11.99
CA ARG A 221 28.65 61.74 12.65
C ARG A 221 29.58 62.02 13.82
N ASP A 222 29.91 61.02 14.64
CA ASP A 222 30.84 61.17 15.76
C ASP A 222 32.26 61.57 15.29
N ILE A 223 32.75 60.98 14.19
CA ILE A 223 34.03 61.37 13.58
C ILE A 223 33.97 62.83 13.11
N LYS A 224 32.89 63.24 12.42
CA LYS A 224 32.69 64.63 11.98
C LYS A 224 32.57 65.63 13.13
N ASP A 225 31.90 65.27 14.21
CA ASP A 225 31.70 66.21 15.32
C ASP A 225 32.94 66.27 16.23
N GLY A 226 33.70 65.18 16.32
CA GLY A 226 34.89 65.06 17.16
C GLY A 226 36.17 65.64 16.56
N TRP A 227 36.34 65.67 15.22
CA TRP A 227 37.66 65.92 14.62
C TRP A 227 38.27 67.29 14.98
N ASN A 228 37.46 68.34 15.12
CA ASN A 228 37.96 69.69 15.42
C ASN A 228 38.53 69.79 16.86
N CYS A 229 37.96 69.03 17.80
CA CYS A 229 38.47 68.97 19.17
C CYS A 229 39.88 68.34 19.19
N ASP A 230 40.05 67.24 18.46
CA ASP A 230 41.34 66.54 18.35
C ASP A 230 42.37 67.36 17.58
N TYR A 231 41.96 68.02 16.49
CA TYR A 231 42.82 68.87 15.67
C TYR A 231 43.52 69.94 16.52
N ARG A 232 42.76 70.63 17.39
CA ARG A 232 43.35 71.65 18.26
C ARG A 232 44.35 71.08 19.24
N GLY A 233 44.14 69.86 19.72
CA GLY A 233 45.04 69.14 20.63
C GLY A 233 46.36 68.73 19.97
N VAL A 234 46.32 68.25 18.72
CA VAL A 234 47.52 67.78 18.00
C VAL A 234 48.41 68.95 17.58
N PHE A 235 47.82 70.06 17.15
CA PHE A 235 48.57 71.24 16.69
C PHE A 235 48.76 72.31 17.78
N VAL A 236 48.63 71.94 19.07
CA VAL A 236 48.89 72.86 20.19
C VAL A 236 50.28 73.49 20.03
N GLY A 237 50.34 74.82 20.13
CA GLY A 237 51.58 75.59 20.00
C GLY A 237 51.89 76.08 18.59
N ARG A 238 51.17 75.63 17.56
CA ARG A 238 51.26 76.21 16.21
C ARG A 238 50.46 77.51 16.12
N ALA A 239 51.03 78.52 15.46
CA ALA A 239 50.40 79.84 15.36
C ALA A 239 48.99 79.79 14.70
N TYR A 240 48.81 78.95 13.68
CA TYR A 240 47.52 78.76 13.00
C TYR A 240 46.50 77.95 13.82
N ALA A 241 46.95 77.11 14.76
CA ALA A 241 46.05 76.37 15.65
C ALA A 241 45.50 77.27 16.76
N VAL A 242 46.33 78.19 17.28
CA VAL A 242 45.93 79.18 18.31
C VAL A 242 45.13 80.33 17.71
N ASN A 243 45.60 80.88 16.58
CA ASN A 243 44.90 81.93 15.83
C ASN A 243 44.31 81.33 14.55
N SER A 244 43.00 81.08 14.55
CA SER A 244 42.34 80.40 13.43
C SER A 244 42.27 81.22 12.13
N MET A 245 42.68 82.49 12.16
CA MET A 245 42.86 83.35 10.99
C MET A 245 44.28 83.31 10.42
N ALA A 246 45.27 82.85 11.19
CA ALA A 246 46.64 82.75 10.71
C ALA A 246 46.74 81.68 9.61
N ALA A 247 47.51 82.01 8.57
CA ALA A 247 47.79 81.10 7.47
C ALA A 247 48.55 79.87 7.96
N ILE A 248 48.14 78.70 7.50
CA ILE A 248 48.90 77.46 7.64
C ILE A 248 50.12 77.59 6.71
N PRO A 249 51.36 77.49 7.24
CA PRO A 249 52.55 77.50 6.42
C PRO A 249 52.52 76.36 5.39
N SER A 250 52.96 76.61 4.16
CA SER A 250 53.02 75.57 3.12
C SER A 250 53.86 74.36 3.54
N THR A 251 54.89 74.57 4.38
CA THR A 251 55.74 73.51 4.94
C THR A 251 55.03 72.59 5.93
N GLU A 252 53.90 73.01 6.48
CA GLU A 252 53.10 72.22 7.43
C GLU A 252 51.79 71.70 6.80
N PHE A 253 51.47 72.13 5.59
CA PHE A 253 50.23 71.75 4.90
C PHE A 253 50.13 70.24 4.69
N ASP A 254 51.19 69.58 4.23
CA ASP A 254 51.16 68.14 3.96
C ASP A 254 50.93 67.33 5.24
N GLY A 255 51.61 67.65 6.34
CA GLY A 255 51.42 66.96 7.62
C GLY A 255 50.04 67.21 8.24
N MET A 256 49.47 68.39 8.03
CA MET A 256 48.09 68.69 8.41
C MET A 256 47.09 67.91 7.54
N MET A 257 47.35 67.80 6.23
CA MET A 257 46.54 67.01 5.32
C MET A 257 46.64 65.51 5.58
N ASP A 258 47.82 65.01 5.97
CA ASP A 258 48.02 63.63 6.44
C ASP A 258 47.15 63.36 7.66
N TYR A 259 47.15 64.28 8.64
CA TYR A 259 46.32 64.18 9.83
C TYR A 259 44.82 64.17 9.52
N VAL A 260 44.35 65.08 8.64
CA VAL A 260 42.94 65.10 8.21
C VAL A 260 42.59 63.82 7.44
N SER A 261 43.52 63.31 6.62
CA SER A 261 43.33 62.06 5.89
C SER A 261 43.14 60.89 6.86
N GLU A 262 44.11 60.67 7.75
CA GLU A 262 44.09 59.55 8.67
C GLU A 262 42.92 59.63 9.66
N ARG A 263 42.65 60.82 10.21
CA ARG A 263 41.66 60.97 11.29
C ARG A 263 40.22 61.04 10.79
N VAL A 264 40.01 61.54 9.58
CA VAL A 264 38.67 61.85 9.06
C VAL A 264 38.43 61.20 7.72
N LEU A 265 39.27 61.46 6.71
CA LEU A 265 38.96 61.04 5.35
C LEU A 265 39.01 59.52 5.19
N ASP A 266 40.01 58.83 5.74
CA ASP A 266 40.17 57.39 5.60
C ASP A 266 39.07 56.64 6.36
N GLU A 267 38.71 57.12 7.56
CA GLU A 267 37.63 56.59 8.40
C GLU A 267 36.24 56.80 7.76
N LEU A 268 36.04 57.91 7.05
CA LEU A 268 34.82 58.23 6.30
C LEU A 268 34.90 57.85 4.81
N CYS A 269 35.99 57.22 4.40
CA CYS A 269 36.13 56.55 3.11
C CYS A 269 36.14 57.53 1.95
N LEU A 270 36.75 58.68 2.20
CA LEU A 270 36.87 59.83 1.34
C LEU A 270 38.26 59.90 0.73
N ASP A 271 38.33 60.33 -0.52
CA ASP A 271 39.61 60.47 -1.21
C ASP A 271 40.28 61.80 -0.85
N ARG A 272 41.54 61.74 -0.42
CA ARG A 272 42.33 62.93 -0.10
C ARG A 272 42.51 63.87 -1.29
N THR A 273 42.67 63.32 -2.49
CA THR A 273 42.85 64.11 -3.71
C THR A 273 41.57 64.89 -4.00
N ASP A 274 40.42 64.22 -3.91
CA ASP A 274 39.10 64.83 -4.08
C ASP A 274 38.85 65.95 -3.05
N PHE A 275 39.16 65.70 -1.78
CA PHE A 275 39.08 66.74 -0.74
C PHE A 275 40.03 67.92 -1.00
N THR A 276 41.22 67.65 -1.53
CA THR A 276 42.18 68.72 -1.89
C THR A 276 41.66 69.57 -3.06
N MET A 277 40.96 68.94 -4.02
CA MET A 277 40.25 69.67 -5.08
C MET A 277 39.09 70.49 -4.50
N PHE A 278 38.32 69.93 -3.57
CA PHE A 278 37.23 70.62 -2.87
C PHE A 278 37.70 71.86 -2.11
N LEU A 279 38.86 71.80 -1.45
CA LEU A 279 39.45 72.96 -0.78
C LEU A 279 39.66 74.14 -1.75
N GLY A 280 39.78 73.87 -3.05
CA GLY A 280 39.83 74.87 -4.11
C GLY A 280 40.88 75.93 -3.82
N LEU A 281 42.07 75.51 -3.39
CA LEU A 281 43.16 76.39 -2.99
C LEU A 281 43.58 77.25 -4.19
N PRO A 282 43.19 78.54 -4.26
CA PRO A 282 43.77 79.42 -5.26
C PRO A 282 45.20 79.72 -4.83
N GLU A 283 46.13 79.85 -5.77
CA GLU A 283 47.53 80.23 -5.49
C GLU A 283 47.65 81.47 -4.57
N TYR A 284 46.62 82.32 -4.49
CA TYR A 284 46.66 83.62 -3.82
C TYR A 284 45.94 83.70 -2.46
N ARG A 285 45.22 82.67 -1.99
CA ARG A 285 44.61 82.71 -0.66
C ARG A 285 45.16 81.61 0.24
N PRO A 286 46.00 81.95 1.23
CA PRO A 286 46.50 80.95 2.16
C PRO A 286 45.33 80.30 2.91
N LEU A 287 45.40 78.98 3.08
CA LEU A 287 44.48 78.24 3.91
C LEU A 287 44.72 78.61 5.37
N ASN A 288 43.66 78.86 6.13
CA ASN A 288 43.72 79.03 7.58
C ASN A 288 42.84 77.97 8.25
N THR A 289 43.00 77.79 9.56
CA THR A 289 42.26 76.78 10.33
C THR A 289 40.74 76.96 10.22
N ASN A 290 40.21 78.20 10.21
CA ASN A 290 38.76 78.40 10.05
C ASN A 290 38.24 77.85 8.71
N ARG A 291 38.96 78.11 7.62
CA ARG A 291 38.59 77.63 6.28
C ARG A 291 38.75 76.13 6.17
N LEU A 292 39.81 75.55 6.72
CA LEU A 292 39.98 74.10 6.80
C LEU A 292 38.82 73.47 7.58
N ASN A 293 38.49 74.04 8.74
CA ASN A 293 37.42 73.53 9.59
C ASN A 293 36.07 73.54 8.90
N ALA A 294 35.71 74.67 8.29
CA ALA A 294 34.51 74.77 7.49
C ALA A 294 34.51 73.78 6.32
N ALA A 295 35.66 73.60 5.64
CA ALA A 295 35.76 72.70 4.51
C ALA A 295 35.59 71.23 4.90
N VAL A 296 36.29 70.76 5.95
CA VAL A 296 36.12 69.38 6.45
C VAL A 296 34.68 69.15 6.87
N THR A 297 34.07 70.07 7.63
CA THR A 297 32.67 69.94 8.04
C THR A 297 31.71 69.87 6.85
N ILE A 298 31.81 70.78 5.87
CA ILE A 298 30.90 70.78 4.71
C ILE A 298 31.09 69.54 3.84
N TYR A 299 32.35 69.14 3.61
CA TYR A 299 32.66 68.01 2.76
C TYR A 299 32.22 66.68 3.38
N THR A 300 32.45 66.51 4.68
CA THR A 300 32.00 65.32 5.42
C THR A 300 30.48 65.28 5.61
N GLU A 301 29.80 66.43 5.76
CA GLU A 301 28.33 66.47 5.76
C GLU A 301 27.76 65.91 4.46
N ARG A 302 28.24 66.42 3.31
CA ARG A 302 27.78 65.96 1.99
C ARG A 302 28.10 64.49 1.73
N ALA A 303 29.24 64.03 2.23
CA ALA A 303 29.58 62.62 2.18
C ALA A 303 28.62 61.77 3.01
N ILE A 304 28.27 62.21 4.22
CA ILE A 304 27.29 61.52 5.08
C ILE A 304 25.93 61.50 4.41
N ASP A 305 25.46 62.60 3.81
CA ASP A 305 24.20 62.65 3.07
C ASP A 305 24.22 61.70 1.86
N TRP A 306 25.35 61.59 1.16
CA TRP A 306 25.53 60.61 0.08
C TRP A 306 25.53 59.15 0.58
N TYR A 307 26.16 58.88 1.72
CA TYR A 307 26.26 57.55 2.30
C TYR A 307 24.99 57.07 2.99
N PHE A 308 24.21 58.00 3.55
CA PHE A 308 22.98 57.72 4.30
C PHE A 308 21.87 58.69 3.85
N PRO A 309 21.46 58.61 2.56
CA PRO A 309 20.45 59.50 2.01
C PRO A 309 19.10 59.32 2.72
N GLU A 310 18.35 60.41 2.87
CA GLU A 310 16.94 60.31 3.28
C GLU A 310 16.08 59.74 2.14
N ASP A 311 14.82 59.40 2.45
CA ASP A 311 13.87 58.90 1.45
C ASP A 311 13.77 59.88 0.28
N ASN A 312 14.07 59.40 -0.94
CA ASN A 312 14.09 60.13 -2.22
C ASN A 312 15.34 60.98 -2.51
N GLU A 313 16.39 60.90 -1.69
CA GLU A 313 17.68 61.51 -2.03
C GLU A 313 18.55 60.56 -2.86
N THR A 314 19.49 61.14 -3.61
CA THR A 314 20.48 60.35 -4.37
C THR A 314 21.67 60.01 -3.49
N GLY A 315 21.92 58.72 -3.30
CA GLY A 315 23.05 58.23 -2.51
C GLY A 315 23.14 56.71 -2.55
N LEU A 316 23.87 56.12 -1.60
CA LEU A 316 23.91 54.66 -1.46
C LEU A 316 22.60 54.14 -0.89
N THR A 317 22.17 53.02 -1.45
CA THR A 317 21.06 52.25 -0.89
C THR A 317 21.53 51.33 0.23
N GLN A 318 20.60 50.80 1.02
CA GLN A 318 20.89 49.76 2.00
C GLN A 318 21.50 48.50 1.36
N ASP A 319 21.08 48.17 0.14
CA ASP A 319 21.62 47.03 -0.62
C ASP A 319 23.08 47.25 -1.03
N ASP A 320 23.48 48.50 -1.34
CA ASP A 320 24.88 48.83 -1.63
C ASP A 320 25.78 48.61 -0.41
N TRP A 321 25.32 49.05 0.77
CA TRP A 321 26.02 48.82 2.03
C TRP A 321 26.06 47.36 2.43
N PHE A 322 24.97 46.63 2.20
CA PHE A 322 24.91 45.18 2.42
C PHE A 322 25.91 44.45 1.51
N ALA A 323 25.96 44.80 0.22
CA ALA A 323 26.93 44.25 -0.73
C ALA A 323 28.38 44.58 -0.35
N ALA A 324 28.61 45.71 0.32
CA ALA A 324 29.89 46.10 0.86
C ALA A 324 30.20 45.52 2.26
N ASP A 325 29.35 44.66 2.82
CA ASP A 325 29.50 44.10 4.17
C ASP A 325 29.68 45.22 5.23
N PHE A 326 28.97 46.34 5.05
CA PHE A 326 29.04 47.54 5.88
C PHE A 326 30.48 48.07 6.10
N LYS A 327 31.36 47.81 5.13
CA LYS A 327 32.78 48.19 5.17
C LYS A 327 33.11 49.05 3.96
N CYS A 328 33.53 50.27 4.23
CA CYS A 328 33.93 51.22 3.22
C CYS A 328 34.97 50.75 2.20
N LYS A 329 35.97 49.99 2.64
CA LYS A 329 37.00 49.47 1.74
C LYS A 329 36.42 48.59 0.63
N ASN A 330 35.24 48.01 0.87
CA ASN A 330 34.52 47.17 -0.08
C ASN A 330 33.60 47.99 -1.01
N LEU A 331 33.41 49.28 -0.77
CA LEU A 331 32.66 50.15 -1.68
C LEU A 331 33.43 50.35 -2.98
N ASN A 332 32.71 50.20 -4.10
CA ASN A 332 33.25 50.47 -5.43
C ASN A 332 33.61 51.95 -5.58
N ALA A 333 34.51 52.24 -6.52
CA ALA A 333 34.97 53.61 -6.78
C ALA A 333 33.84 54.58 -7.16
N THR A 334 32.75 54.08 -7.75
CA THR A 334 31.54 54.85 -8.12
C THR A 334 30.55 55.03 -6.97
N GLN A 335 30.65 54.21 -5.92
CA GLN A 335 29.82 54.31 -4.71
C GLN A 335 30.43 55.26 -3.68
N ARG A 336 31.73 55.52 -3.74
CA ARG A 336 32.38 56.49 -2.84
C ARG A 336 32.01 57.91 -3.24
N TYR A 337 31.78 58.75 -2.23
CA TYR A 337 31.50 60.17 -2.44
C TYR A 337 32.68 60.85 -3.17
N ARG A 338 32.33 61.70 -4.13
CA ARG A 338 33.24 62.57 -4.90
C ARG A 338 32.56 63.91 -5.12
N TYR A 339 33.31 65.00 -4.98
CA TYR A 339 32.81 66.37 -5.06
C TYR A 339 32.63 66.90 -6.49
#